data_AF-A0A929PIC6-F1
#
_entry.id   AF-A0A929PIC6-F1
#
_cell.length_a   1.000
_cell.length_b   1.000
_cell.length_c   1.000
_cell.angle_alpha   90.00
_cell.angle_beta   90.00
_cell.angle_gamma   90.00
#
_symmetry.space_group_name_H-M   'P 1'
#
loop_
_entity.id
_entity.type
_entity.pdbx_description
1 polymer ?
#
loop_
_entity_poly.entity_id
_entity_poly.type
_entity_poly.pdbx_seq_one_letter_code
_entity_poly.pdbx_strand_id
1 'polypeptide(L)'
;MDGKEIFQFAIRIMIKSISHVLNKSNLSIDEIDYIIPHQANIRIIDYVARKLKVERKKFIINLDRFGNTSSASVPLALDEAHKKKMFCPGDRIIMVAFGGGLTWGSALLNWTI
;
A
#
# COMPACT_ATOMS: atom_id res chain seq x y z
N MET A 1 21.89 2.82 7.68
CA MET A 1 20.41 2.95 7.77
C MET A 1 20.02 2.57 9.19
N ASP A 2 19.41 3.47 9.98
CA ASP A 2 18.84 3.07 11.27
C ASP A 2 17.49 2.38 11.03
N GLY A 3 17.52 1.04 11.04
CA GLY A 3 16.35 0.23 10.70
C GLY A 3 15.18 0.43 11.66
N LYS A 4 15.42 0.78 12.94
CA LYS A 4 14.36 0.92 13.95
C LYS A 4 13.59 2.22 13.75
N GLU A 5 14.29 3.32 13.55
CA GLU A 5 13.66 4.62 13.29
C GLU A 5 12.88 4.60 11.97
N ILE A 6 13.46 4.00 10.93
CA ILE A 6 12.82 3.87 9.62
C ILE A 6 11.56 3.00 9.71
N PHE A 7 11.59 1.92 10.48
CA PHE A 7 10.43 1.07 10.68
C PHE A 7 9.26 1.83 11.33
N GLN A 8 9.53 2.58 12.41
CA GLN A 8 8.51 3.38 13.10
C GLN A 8 7.99 4.52 12.21
N PHE A 9 8.88 5.18 11.48
CA PHE A 9 8.51 6.19 10.50
C PHE A 9 7.59 5.62 9.42
N ALA A 10 7.98 4.51 8.81
CA ALA A 10 7.25 3.86 7.71
C ALA A 10 5.82 3.50 8.11
N ILE A 11 5.64 2.89 9.29
CA ILE A 11 4.33 2.56 9.83
C ILE A 11 3.46 3.82 9.96
N ARG A 12 3.99 4.84 10.65
CA ARG A 12 3.25 6.07 10.93
C ARG A 12 2.85 6.78 9.64
N ILE A 13 3.77 6.86 8.69
CA ILE A 13 3.56 7.62 7.46
C ILE A 13 2.64 6.90 6.48
N MET A 14 2.71 5.58 6.38
CA MET A 14 1.77 4.80 5.56
C MET A 14 0.35 4.96 6.07
N ILE A 15 0.11 4.83 7.39
CA ILE A 15 -1.21 5.04 7.99
C ILE A 15 -1.69 6.46 7.70
N LYS A 16 -0.84 7.48 7.97
CA LYS A 16 -1.18 8.88 7.71
C LYS A 16 -1.53 9.13 6.23
N SER A 17 -0.76 8.57 5.30
CA SER A 17 -0.97 8.76 3.86
C SER A 17 -2.25 8.08 3.38
N ILE A 18 -2.55 6.88 3.88
CA ILE A 18 -3.81 6.17 3.56
C ILE A 18 -5.00 6.97 4.11
N SER A 19 -4.98 7.36 5.39
CA SER A 19 -6.06 8.16 5.97
C SER A 19 -6.24 9.50 5.25
N HIS A 20 -5.14 10.13 4.83
CA HIS A 20 -5.19 11.39 4.10
C HIS A 20 -5.89 11.26 2.74
N VAL A 21 -5.59 10.20 1.96
CA VAL A 21 -6.24 10.01 0.66
C VAL A 21 -7.72 9.66 0.83
N LEU A 22 -8.07 8.83 1.83
CA LEU A 22 -9.45 8.50 2.17
C LEU A 22 -10.27 9.73 2.55
N ASN A 23 -9.72 10.59 3.42
CA ASN A 23 -10.38 11.83 3.83
C ASN A 23 -10.57 12.78 2.64
N LYS A 24 -9.57 12.88 1.75
CA LYS A 24 -9.68 13.70 0.53
C LYS A 24 -10.73 13.16 -0.45
N SER A 25 -10.96 11.85 -0.49
CA SER A 25 -11.97 11.22 -1.34
C SER A 25 -13.35 11.09 -0.67
N ASN A 26 -13.48 11.45 0.61
CA ASN A 26 -14.67 11.22 1.42
C ASN A 26 -15.13 9.75 1.40
N LEU A 27 -14.18 8.82 1.57
CA LEU A 27 -14.44 7.37 1.58
C LEU A 27 -13.99 6.75 2.91
N SER A 28 -14.64 5.66 3.30
CA SER A 28 -14.16 4.78 4.36
C SER A 28 -13.10 3.80 3.84
N ILE A 29 -12.27 3.26 4.74
CA ILE A 29 -11.35 2.17 4.41
C ILE A 29 -12.09 0.88 4.00
N ASP A 30 -13.33 0.71 4.46
CA ASP A 30 -14.15 -0.47 4.14
C ASP A 30 -14.54 -0.51 2.66
N GLU A 31 -14.63 0.67 2.04
CA GLU A 31 -14.94 0.90 0.64
C GLU A 31 -13.75 0.70 -0.32
N ILE A 32 -12.58 0.34 0.23
CA ILE A 32 -11.36 0.07 -0.55
C ILE A 32 -11.23 -1.42 -0.76
N ASP A 33 -11.14 -1.84 -2.02
CA ASP A 33 -11.01 -3.25 -2.39
C ASP A 33 -9.58 -3.73 -2.18
N TYR A 34 -8.60 -2.94 -2.64
CA TYR A 34 -7.19 -3.31 -2.59
C TYR A 34 -6.28 -2.19 -2.13
N ILE A 35 -5.21 -2.58 -1.44
CA ILE A 35 -4.12 -1.69 -1.03
C ILE A 35 -2.81 -2.27 -1.57
N ILE A 36 -2.07 -1.46 -2.33
CA ILE A 36 -0.78 -1.82 -2.92
C ILE A 36 0.30 -0.98 -2.23
N PRO A 37 0.92 -1.51 -1.16
CA PRO A 37 1.95 -0.79 -0.44
C PRO A 37 3.31 -0.91 -1.15
N HIS A 38 4.23 -0.01 -0.79
CA HIS A 38 5.65 -0.23 -1.02
C HIS A 38 6.11 -1.53 -0.33
N GLN A 39 6.70 -2.42 -1.12
CA GLN A 39 7.17 -3.73 -0.70
C GLN A 39 8.53 -3.63 0.01
N ALA A 40 8.57 -3.00 1.19
CA ALA A 40 9.83 -2.84 1.93
C ALA A 40 10.08 -3.96 2.96
N ASN A 41 9.04 -4.30 3.73
CA ASN A 41 9.13 -5.24 4.84
C ASN A 41 7.72 -5.73 5.21
N ILE A 42 7.54 -7.04 5.31
CA ILE A 42 6.24 -7.65 5.60
C ILE A 42 5.66 -7.19 6.94
N ARG A 43 6.52 -6.99 7.95
CA ARG A 43 6.10 -6.58 9.29
C ARG A 43 5.54 -5.17 9.33
N ILE A 44 6.02 -4.27 8.45
CA ILE A 44 5.44 -2.93 8.29
C ILE A 44 4.02 -3.07 7.77
N ILE A 45 3.84 -3.85 6.69
CA ILE A 45 2.54 -4.05 6.05
C ILE A 45 1.53 -4.69 7.00
N ASP A 46 1.94 -5.74 7.72
CA ASP A 46 1.09 -6.42 8.71
C ASP A 46 0.70 -5.48 9.87
N TYR A 47 1.61 -4.60 10.31
CA TYR A 47 1.30 -3.63 11.35
C TYR A 47 0.31 -2.56 10.84
N VAL A 48 0.51 -2.05 9.63
CA VAL A 48 -0.39 -1.08 9.00
C VAL A 48 -1.79 -1.68 8.84
N ALA A 49 -1.90 -2.92 8.34
CA ALA A 49 -3.19 -3.62 8.21
C ALA A 49 -3.94 -3.71 9.54
N ARG A 50 -3.26 -4.14 10.61
CA ARG A 50 -3.85 -4.21 11.96
C ARG A 50 -4.29 -2.85 12.49
N LYS A 51 -3.49 -1.79 12.28
CA LYS A 51 -3.82 -0.44 12.74
C LYS A 51 -5.00 0.18 12.01
N LEU A 52 -5.12 -0.11 10.72
CA LEU A 52 -6.27 0.28 9.90
C LEU A 52 -7.48 -0.62 10.09
N LYS A 53 -7.37 -1.69 10.89
CA LYS A 53 -8.43 -2.69 11.16
C LYS A 53 -8.99 -3.33 9.89
N VAL A 54 -8.13 -3.53 8.88
CA VAL A 54 -8.52 -4.17 7.62
C VAL A 54 -7.95 -5.57 7.51
N GLU A 55 -8.67 -6.41 6.79
CA GLU A 55 -8.20 -7.76 6.48
C GLU A 55 -6.90 -7.72 5.67
N ARG A 56 -5.96 -8.58 6.08
CA ARG A 56 -4.64 -8.66 5.45
C ARG A 56 -4.69 -9.03 3.96
N LYS A 57 -5.76 -9.71 3.53
CA LYS A 57 -6.01 -10.09 2.13
C LYS A 57 -6.24 -8.90 1.20
N LYS A 58 -6.65 -7.73 1.73
CA LYS A 58 -6.77 -6.50 0.94
C LYS A 58 -5.40 -5.97 0.49
N PHE A 59 -4.32 -6.36 1.16
CA PHE A 59 -2.96 -5.95 0.78
C PHE A 59 -2.36 -6.86 -0.28
N ILE A 60 -2.06 -6.30 -1.46
CA ILE A 60 -1.35 -6.99 -2.53
C ILE A 60 0.14 -7.03 -2.19
N ILE A 61 0.70 -8.24 -2.11
CA ILE A 61 2.08 -8.46 -1.71
C ILE A 61 2.75 -9.48 -2.62
N ASN A 62 3.97 -9.14 -3.00
CA ASN A 62 4.90 -10.01 -3.71
C ASN A 62 6.34 -9.89 -3.18
N LEU A 63 6.48 -9.32 -1.97
CA LEU A 63 7.75 -9.14 -1.28
C LEU A 63 8.55 -10.46 -1.14
N ASP A 64 7.85 -11.57 -0.93
CA ASP A 64 8.43 -12.92 -0.83
C ASP A 64 9.18 -13.34 -2.10
N ARG A 65 8.79 -12.80 -3.26
CA ARG A 65 9.38 -13.13 -4.57
C ARG A 65 10.36 -12.08 -5.08
N PHE A 66 10.09 -10.80 -4.85
CA PHE A 66 10.87 -9.70 -5.43
C PHE A 66 11.63 -8.85 -4.41
N GLY A 67 11.36 -9.01 -3.12
CA GLY A 67 11.93 -8.16 -2.08
C GLY A 67 11.60 -6.68 -2.30
N ASN A 68 12.47 -5.81 -1.79
CA ASN A 68 12.32 -4.37 -1.93
C ASN A 68 12.95 -3.89 -3.24
N THR A 69 12.10 -3.53 -4.21
CA THR A 69 12.51 -3.00 -5.52
C THR A 69 12.38 -1.47 -5.60
N SER A 70 12.41 -0.78 -4.46
CA SER A 70 12.32 0.69 -4.36
C SER A 70 11.07 1.23 -5.09
N SER A 71 11.21 2.22 -5.97
CA SER A 71 10.13 2.82 -6.75
C SER A 71 9.35 1.81 -7.61
N ALA A 72 9.97 0.69 -8.01
CA ALA A 72 9.31 -0.34 -8.79
C ALA A 72 8.36 -1.22 -7.96
N SER A 73 8.40 -1.15 -6.62
CA SER A 73 7.67 -2.09 -5.76
C SER A 73 6.16 -2.02 -5.94
N VAL A 74 5.60 -0.82 -6.00
CA VAL A 74 4.16 -0.59 -6.17
C VAL A 74 3.69 -1.00 -7.57
N PRO A 75 4.28 -0.49 -8.67
CA PRO A 75 3.82 -0.85 -10.01
C PRO A 75 4.05 -2.33 -10.34
N LEU A 76 5.10 -2.97 -9.82
CA LEU A 76 5.33 -4.41 -10.00
C LEU A 76 4.21 -5.25 -9.35
N ALA A 77 3.81 -4.91 -8.13
CA ALA A 77 2.71 -5.59 -7.43
C ALA A 77 1.36 -5.33 -8.11
N LEU A 78 1.13 -4.12 -8.63
CA LEU A 78 -0.06 -3.76 -9.40
C LEU A 78 -0.18 -4.58 -10.69
N ASP A 79 0.89 -4.62 -11.49
CA ASP A 79 0.93 -5.38 -12.76
C ASP A 79 0.69 -6.87 -12.53
N GLU A 80 1.30 -7.45 -11.48
CA GLU A 80 1.07 -8.84 -11.14
C GLU A 80 -0.38 -9.15 -10.78
N ALA A 81 -1.01 -8.31 -9.95
CA ALA A 81 -2.40 -8.50 -9.56
C ALA A 81 -3.35 -8.33 -10.75
N HIS A 82 -3.07 -7.39 -11.66
CA HIS A 82 -3.78 -7.24 -12.92
C HIS A 82 -3.65 -8.50 -13.80
N LYS A 83 -2.43 -9.01 -14.02
CA LYS A 83 -2.19 -10.25 -14.80
C LYS A 83 -2.87 -11.47 -14.20
N LYS A 84 -3.03 -11.51 -12.88
CA LYS A 84 -3.78 -12.54 -12.14
C LYS A 84 -5.30 -12.34 -12.17
N LYS A 85 -5.80 -11.31 -12.86
CA LYS A 85 -7.24 -10.96 -12.95
C LYS A 85 -7.88 -10.78 -11.58
N MET A 86 -7.14 -10.19 -10.63
CA MET A 86 -7.66 -9.92 -9.29
C MET A 86 -8.60 -8.71 -9.26
N PHE A 87 -8.48 -7.80 -10.22
CA PHE A 87 -9.25 -6.57 -10.27
C PHE A 87 -10.44 -6.67 -11.22
N CYS A 88 -11.52 -6.01 -10.84
CA CYS A 88 -12.69 -5.75 -11.65
C CYS A 88 -12.79 -4.24 -11.95
N PRO A 89 -13.35 -3.84 -13.10
CA PRO A 89 -13.74 -2.46 -13.32
C PRO A 89 -14.64 -1.95 -12.19
N GLY A 90 -14.29 -0.81 -11.62
CA GLY A 90 -14.96 -0.20 -10.45
C GLY A 90 -14.20 -0.39 -9.14
N ASP A 91 -13.26 -1.33 -9.05
CA ASP A 91 -12.50 -1.57 -7.83
C ASP A 91 -11.72 -0.32 -7.41
N ARG A 92 -11.76 -0.01 -6.12
CA ARG A 92 -11.04 1.11 -5.52
C ARG A 92 -9.72 0.63 -4.95
N ILE A 93 -8.63 1.13 -5.52
CA ILE A 93 -7.27 0.70 -5.20
C ILE A 93 -6.49 1.86 -4.60
N ILE A 94 -5.97 1.68 -3.38
CA ILE A 94 -5.01 2.60 -2.79
C ILE A 94 -3.58 2.13 -3.07
N MET A 95 -2.78 2.98 -3.68
CA MET A 95 -1.33 2.82 -3.76
C MET A 95 -0.68 3.69 -2.70
N VAL A 96 0.33 3.18 -1.98
CA VAL A 96 1.03 3.95 -0.94
C VAL A 96 2.49 3.57 -0.85
N ALA A 97 3.37 4.58 -0.73
CA ALA A 97 4.81 4.36 -0.63
C ALA A 97 5.49 5.36 0.32
N PHE A 98 6.69 4.98 0.76
CA PHE A 98 7.62 5.82 1.51
C PHE A 98 9.05 5.52 1.01
N GLY A 99 9.97 6.45 1.22
CA GLY A 99 11.36 6.32 0.77
C GLY A 99 12.32 7.27 1.46
N GLY A 100 13.62 7.12 1.15
CA GLY A 100 14.68 8.02 1.62
C GLY A 100 14.41 9.47 1.21
N GLY A 101 14.79 10.42 2.06
CA GLY A 101 14.49 11.85 1.87
C GLY A 101 14.23 12.62 3.17
N LEU A 102 13.24 12.30 4.02
CA LEU A 102 12.21 11.26 3.88
C LEU A 102 11.05 11.73 3.00
N THR A 103 10.57 10.83 2.13
CA THR A 103 9.46 11.09 1.20
C THR A 103 8.38 10.03 1.37
N TRP A 104 7.13 10.39 1.04
CA TRP A 104 5.99 9.48 1.03
C TRP A 104 4.90 10.00 0.12
N GLY A 105 4.00 9.11 -0.30
CA GLY A 105 2.84 9.47 -1.10
C GLY A 105 1.82 8.36 -1.15
N SER A 106 0.58 8.73 -1.44
CA SER A 106 -0.51 7.81 -1.73
C SER A 106 -1.38 8.34 -2.85
N ALA A 107 -2.01 7.41 -3.55
CA ALA A 107 -3.00 7.68 -4.58
C ALA A 107 -4.17 6.71 -4.42
N LEU A 108 -5.38 7.21 -4.68
CA LEU A 108 -6.58 6.39 -4.83
C LEU A 108 -6.89 6.34 -6.33
N LEU A 109 -7.09 5.13 -6.83
CA LEU A 109 -7.44 4.85 -8.22
C LEU A 109 -8.75 4.08 -8.25
N ASN A 110 -9.64 4.46 -9.18
CA ASN A 110 -10.73 3.58 -9.60
C ASN A 110 -10.23 2.77 -10.79
N TRP A 111 -10.21 1.45 -10.66
CA TRP A 111 -9.78 0.56 -11.73
C TRP A 111 -10.82 0.51 -12.86
N THR A 112 -10.39 0.54 -14.12
CA THR A 112 -11.32 0.69 -15.27
C THR A 112 -11.12 -0.31 -16.40
N ILE A 113 -10.10 -1.17 -16.34
CA ILE A 113 -9.69 -2.06 -17.44
C ILE A 113 -9.74 -3.54 -17.08
#